data_AF-A0A2G5I201-F1
#
_entry.id   AF-A0A2G5I201-F1
#
_cell.length_a   1.000
_cell.length_b   1.000
_cell.length_c   1.000
_cell.angle_alpha   90.00
_cell.angle_beta   90.00
_cell.angle_gamma   90.00
#
_symmetry.space_group_name_H-M   'P 1'
#
loop_
_entity.id
_entity.type
_entity.pdbx_description
1 polymer ?
#
loop_
_entity_poly.entity_id
_entity_poly.type
_entity_poly.pdbx_seq_one_letter_code
_entity_poly.pdbx_strand_id
1 'polypeptide(L)'
;MLRNTLILALISKASGLVARAPTPSSGSHVVTALDQPPAQQTGEYFHAQYYDHAIRPYRAPGRNDSRGPCPMLNSLANHNYINHDGRNIERQDLLDALLRHVGIEESAVDVALSNAFILCEFTTGKHCGTRLANLTLLALPHAFEHDHSFSREDYMMKYNKESNDNLNFNATIFDTSLDVLKGSSHMTYAQMNEIRLQRESLALQSTTPGWLMEQVPIQEFEAGFIFAVMGDPGRPDSQSEPLVRVDWWEYWFANEALPYELGWHRPKPARGMDFVTSASSRILHAAPTHTPSPLPVDAFALFEPEPGKLHTVVDTVTYLLPTNTPYRGTIADRRRQATATSSSDTPRATFKNPYMEMWEMSDIRNQQAMAEMHMQAR
;
A
#
# COMPACT_ATOMS: atom_id res chain seq x y z
N MET A 1 -54.45 -5.42 11.43
CA MET A 1 -54.95 -4.63 10.28
C MET A 1 -53.71 -4.26 9.45
N LEU A 2 -53.19 -5.05 8.53
CA LEU A 2 -53.75 -5.79 7.39
C LEU A 2 -54.49 -4.90 6.39
N ARG A 3 -53.83 -4.67 5.23
CA ARG A 3 -54.31 -4.47 3.84
C ARG A 3 -53.20 -3.73 3.08
N ASN A 4 -52.78 -4.02 1.85
CA ASN A 4 -53.08 -5.02 0.82
C ASN A 4 -51.93 -4.84 -0.22
N THR A 5 -51.19 -5.88 -0.63
CA THR A 5 -51.47 -6.80 -1.75
C THR A 5 -51.34 -6.18 -3.16
N LEU A 6 -50.25 -6.57 -3.84
CA LEU A 6 -50.20 -7.15 -5.19
C LEU A 6 -51.20 -6.65 -6.25
N ILE A 7 -50.70 -6.11 -7.36
CA ILE A 7 -51.32 -6.31 -8.68
C ILE A 7 -50.25 -6.83 -9.67
N LEU A 8 -50.63 -7.97 -10.26
CA LEU A 8 -49.95 -8.77 -11.26
C LEU A 8 -50.26 -8.27 -12.68
N ALA A 9 -49.25 -8.37 -13.55
CA ALA A 9 -49.27 -8.82 -14.96
C ALA A 9 -50.46 -8.56 -15.91
N LEU A 10 -50.13 -8.02 -17.10
CA LEU A 10 -50.73 -8.30 -18.44
C LEU A 10 -49.63 -7.95 -19.49
N ILE A 11 -48.88 -8.91 -20.06
CA ILE A 11 -49.16 -9.86 -21.17
C ILE A 11 -49.12 -9.25 -22.59
N SER A 12 -48.08 -9.68 -23.33
CA SER A 12 -48.07 -10.17 -24.73
C SER A 12 -47.84 -9.24 -25.94
N LYS A 13 -46.68 -9.52 -26.58
CA LYS A 13 -46.39 -9.65 -28.02
C LYS A 13 -46.53 -8.42 -28.93
N ALA A 14 -45.37 -7.98 -29.44
CA ALA A 14 -45.21 -7.78 -30.87
C ALA A 14 -43.81 -8.27 -31.29
N SER A 15 -43.79 -9.30 -32.13
CA SER A 15 -42.60 -9.86 -32.76
C SER A 15 -42.13 -8.97 -33.91
N GLY A 16 -40.82 -8.96 -34.15
CA GLY A 16 -40.28 -8.91 -35.51
C GLY A 16 -39.66 -7.58 -35.95
N LEU A 17 -38.37 -7.40 -35.68
CA LEU A 17 -37.45 -6.81 -36.66
C LEU A 17 -36.04 -7.35 -36.41
N VAL A 18 -35.61 -8.24 -37.32
CA VAL A 18 -34.26 -8.76 -37.40
C VAL A 18 -33.35 -7.62 -37.87
N ALA A 19 -32.55 -7.06 -36.97
CA ALA A 19 -31.47 -6.16 -37.33
C ALA A 19 -30.24 -7.00 -37.72
N ARG A 20 -29.95 -6.96 -39.01
CA ARG A 20 -28.85 -7.63 -39.71
C ARG A 20 -27.51 -7.08 -39.19
N ALA A 21 -26.62 -7.96 -38.74
CA ALA A 21 -25.25 -7.59 -38.36
C ALA A 21 -24.49 -6.95 -39.54
N PRO A 22 -23.71 -5.87 -39.36
CA PRO A 22 -22.86 -5.35 -40.41
C PRO A 22 -21.68 -6.29 -40.64
N THR A 23 -21.49 -6.71 -41.89
CA THR A 23 -20.28 -7.37 -42.39
C THR A 23 -19.06 -6.46 -42.20
N PRO A 24 -17.91 -6.97 -41.71
CA PRO A 24 -16.70 -6.16 -41.61
C PRO A 24 -16.10 -5.96 -43.00
N SER A 25 -16.04 -4.69 -43.42
CA SER A 25 -15.30 -4.26 -44.61
C SER A 25 -13.79 -4.37 -44.35
N SER A 26 -13.10 -5.04 -45.26
CA SER A 26 -11.64 -5.13 -45.32
C SER A 26 -11.00 -3.74 -45.41
N GLY A 27 -10.38 -3.31 -44.33
CA GLY A 27 -9.48 -2.16 -44.28
C GLY A 27 -8.20 -2.58 -43.57
N SER A 28 -7.12 -2.72 -44.33
CA SER A 28 -5.80 -3.12 -43.86
C SER A 28 -5.21 -2.09 -42.90
N HIS A 29 -5.26 -2.37 -41.59
CA HIS A 29 -4.31 -1.82 -40.64
C HIS A 29 -3.36 -2.93 -40.23
N VAL A 30 -2.16 -2.88 -40.79
CA VAL A 30 -1.04 -3.74 -40.44
C VAL A 30 -0.67 -3.43 -38.98
N VAL A 31 -1.17 -4.25 -38.05
CA VAL A 31 -0.55 -4.38 -36.73
C VAL A 31 0.70 -5.22 -36.97
N THR A 32 1.85 -4.57 -37.10
CA THR A 32 3.14 -5.25 -37.03
C THR A 32 3.22 -5.90 -35.66
N ALA A 33 2.99 -7.22 -35.62
CA ALA A 33 3.35 -8.06 -34.50
C ALA A 33 4.85 -7.86 -34.24
N LEU A 34 5.19 -7.30 -33.08
CA LEU A 34 6.56 -7.36 -32.60
C LEU A 34 6.81 -8.82 -32.23
N ASP A 35 7.68 -9.47 -33.00
CA ASP A 35 8.11 -10.86 -32.81
C ASP A 35 8.42 -11.14 -31.34
N GLN A 36 7.82 -12.20 -30.80
CA GLN A 36 8.26 -12.78 -29.53
C GLN A 36 9.61 -13.49 -29.76
N PRO A 37 10.68 -13.15 -29.03
CA PRO A 37 11.93 -13.90 -29.14
C PRO A 37 11.82 -15.25 -28.40
N PRO A 38 12.56 -16.27 -28.85
CA PRO A 38 12.44 -17.65 -28.36
C PRO A 38 12.97 -17.79 -26.93
N ALA A 39 12.39 -18.73 -26.20
CA ALA A 39 12.76 -19.06 -24.83
C ALA A 39 14.15 -19.71 -24.72
N GLN A 40 14.84 -19.35 -23.63
CA GLN A 40 16.05 -19.94 -23.03
C GLN A 40 17.42 -19.68 -23.71
N GLN A 41 18.29 -18.96 -23.00
CA GLN A 41 19.47 -19.53 -22.31
C GLN A 41 20.21 -18.46 -21.46
N THR A 42 20.71 -18.91 -20.29
CA THR A 42 21.73 -18.31 -19.40
C THR A 42 21.46 -16.93 -18.74
N GLY A 43 20.84 -16.96 -17.56
CA GLY A 43 21.52 -16.66 -16.28
C GLY A 43 22.07 -15.27 -15.92
N GLU A 44 22.07 -14.26 -16.79
CA GLU A 44 22.64 -12.94 -16.45
C GLU A 44 21.70 -11.80 -16.83
N TYR A 45 21.22 -11.01 -15.85
CA TYR A 45 20.72 -9.62 -15.93
C TYR A 45 19.79 -9.15 -17.08
N PHE A 46 19.30 -10.02 -17.96
CA PHE A 46 18.83 -9.60 -19.28
C PHE A 46 17.39 -9.09 -19.40
N HIS A 47 16.57 -9.08 -18.35
CA HIS A 47 15.15 -8.74 -18.53
C HIS A 47 14.76 -7.30 -18.14
N ALA A 48 15.27 -6.71 -17.06
CA ALA A 48 14.79 -5.42 -16.59
C ALA A 48 14.92 -4.26 -17.61
N GLN A 49 16.07 -4.17 -18.31
CA GLN A 49 16.34 -3.11 -19.29
C GLN A 49 15.46 -3.18 -20.55
N TYR A 50 14.92 -4.37 -20.88
CA TYR A 50 13.97 -4.55 -21.97
C TYR A 50 12.58 -4.01 -21.63
N TYR A 51 12.26 -3.98 -20.33
CA TYR A 51 11.04 -3.34 -19.87
C TYR A 51 11.32 -1.85 -19.69
N ASP A 52 12.34 -1.45 -18.94
CA ASP A 52 12.71 -0.07 -18.69
C ASP A 52 14.11 0.27 -19.25
N HIS A 53 14.14 1.00 -20.36
CA HIS A 53 15.40 1.38 -21.01
C HIS A 53 16.19 2.47 -20.26
N ALA A 54 15.65 3.00 -19.15
CA ALA A 54 16.21 4.13 -18.42
C ALA A 54 16.27 3.89 -16.90
N ILE A 55 16.63 2.66 -16.48
CA ILE A 55 16.84 2.34 -15.07
C ILE A 55 17.91 3.27 -14.50
N ARG A 56 17.54 4.02 -13.44
CA ARG A 56 18.45 4.89 -12.71
C ARG A 56 18.99 4.17 -11.48
N PRO A 57 20.26 4.37 -11.09
CA PRO A 57 20.81 3.72 -9.90
C PRO A 57 20.12 4.23 -8.65
N TYR A 58 19.98 3.34 -7.66
CA TYR A 58 19.53 3.74 -6.33
C TYR A 58 20.55 4.66 -5.67
N ARG A 59 20.05 5.70 -5.01
CA ARG A 59 20.77 6.52 -4.04
C ARG A 59 19.94 6.57 -2.77
N ALA A 60 20.55 6.27 -1.63
CA ALA A 60 19.88 6.40 -0.34
C ALA A 60 19.60 7.88 -0.02
N PRO A 61 18.48 8.21 0.64
CA PRO A 61 18.20 9.58 1.03
C PRO A 61 19.26 10.11 1.99
N GLY A 62 19.58 11.39 1.87
CA GLY A 62 20.32 12.17 2.85
C GLY A 62 19.44 12.61 4.01
N ARG A 63 20.06 13.09 5.10
CA ARG A 63 19.35 13.56 6.30
C ARG A 63 18.36 14.70 6.06
N ASN A 64 18.60 15.48 5.01
CA ASN A 64 17.78 16.65 4.68
C ASN A 64 16.79 16.35 3.55
N ASP A 65 16.77 15.15 2.98
CA ASP A 65 15.78 14.79 1.97
C ASP A 65 14.42 14.55 2.63
N SER A 66 13.35 14.66 1.85
CA SER A 66 12.00 14.33 2.29
C SER A 66 11.60 12.96 1.75
N ARG A 67 11.04 12.13 2.63
CA ARG A 67 10.39 10.86 2.29
C ARG A 67 9.02 10.83 2.97
N GLY A 68 8.12 10.00 2.46
CA GLY A 68 6.76 9.85 2.97
C GLY A 68 6.50 8.45 3.52
N PRO A 69 5.26 8.16 3.92
CA PRO A 69 4.86 6.82 4.38
C PRO A 69 4.74 5.81 3.23
N CYS A 70 4.68 6.27 1.98
CA CYS A 70 4.51 5.44 0.79
C CYS A 70 5.86 4.85 0.30
N PRO A 71 6.04 3.52 0.32
CA PRO A 71 7.27 2.88 -0.15
C PRO A 71 7.52 3.08 -1.66
N MET A 72 6.48 3.25 -2.48
CA MET A 72 6.65 3.51 -3.92
C MET A 72 7.22 4.90 -4.20
N LEU A 73 6.64 5.95 -3.60
CA LEU A 73 7.14 7.31 -3.78
C LEU A 73 8.59 7.46 -3.30
N ASN A 74 8.91 6.80 -2.18
CA ASN A 74 10.27 6.75 -1.67
C ASN A 74 11.22 6.05 -2.65
N SER A 75 10.79 4.94 -3.25
CA SER A 75 11.56 4.24 -4.30
C SER A 75 11.80 5.13 -5.52
N LEU A 76 10.76 5.83 -6.01
CA LEU A 76 10.90 6.77 -7.13
C LEU A 76 11.90 7.89 -6.83
N ALA A 77 11.87 8.46 -5.62
CA ALA A 77 12.83 9.49 -5.20
C ALA A 77 14.24 8.92 -5.04
N ASN A 78 14.39 7.72 -4.46
CA ASN A 78 15.68 7.05 -4.29
C ASN A 78 16.36 6.74 -5.63
N HIS A 79 15.57 6.38 -6.65
CA HIS A 79 16.05 6.19 -8.02
C HIS A 79 16.07 7.50 -8.84
N ASN A 80 15.77 8.65 -8.25
CA ASN A 80 15.76 9.95 -8.91
C ASN A 80 14.82 9.97 -10.14
N TYR A 81 13.74 9.17 -10.16
CA TYR A 81 12.69 9.23 -11.18
C TYR A 81 11.76 10.42 -10.95
N ILE A 82 11.59 10.79 -9.68
CA ILE A 82 11.12 12.11 -9.23
C ILE A 82 12.28 12.84 -8.53
N ASN A 83 12.07 14.07 -8.07
CA ASN A 83 13.08 14.84 -7.34
C ASN A 83 13.59 14.04 -6.13
N HIS A 84 14.90 13.79 -6.08
CA HIS A 84 15.48 12.93 -5.06
C HIS A 84 15.42 13.50 -3.65
N ASP A 85 15.42 14.82 -3.53
CA ASP A 85 15.22 15.50 -2.25
C ASP A 85 13.77 15.38 -1.76
N GLY A 86 12.88 14.77 -2.54
CA GLY A 86 11.47 14.56 -2.23
C GLY A 86 10.66 15.85 -2.13
N ARG A 87 11.09 16.93 -2.79
CA ARG A 87 10.43 18.25 -2.75
C ARG A 87 10.08 18.78 -4.13
N ASN A 88 9.09 19.67 -4.16
CA ASN A 88 8.63 20.36 -5.38
C ASN A 88 8.36 19.38 -6.54
N ILE A 89 7.63 18.30 -6.26
CA ILE A 89 7.38 17.22 -7.22
C ILE A 89 6.22 17.63 -8.12
N GLU A 90 6.48 17.75 -9.42
CA GLU A 90 5.44 18.06 -10.41
C GLU A 90 4.48 16.86 -10.58
N ARG A 91 3.16 17.11 -10.63
CA ARG A 91 2.13 16.06 -10.82
C ARG A 91 2.43 15.20 -12.04
N GLN A 92 2.81 15.82 -13.16
CA GLN A 92 3.09 15.11 -14.40
C GLN A 92 4.37 14.26 -14.31
N ASP A 93 5.41 14.74 -13.63
CA ASP A 93 6.64 13.97 -13.44
C ASP A 93 6.38 12.71 -12.62
N LEU A 94 5.51 12.82 -11.60
CA LEU A 94 5.09 11.66 -10.80
C LEU A 94 4.29 10.64 -11.62
N LEU A 95 3.33 11.11 -12.43
CA LEU A 95 2.56 10.25 -13.34
C LEU A 95 3.46 9.54 -14.37
N ASP A 96 4.36 10.29 -14.99
CA ASP A 96 5.32 9.75 -15.95
C ASP A 96 6.23 8.71 -15.27
N ALA A 97 6.68 8.97 -14.04
CA ALA A 97 7.53 8.05 -13.30
C ALA A 97 6.82 6.74 -12.95
N LEU A 98 5.58 6.82 -12.45
CA LEU A 98 4.74 5.66 -12.15
C LEU A 98 4.48 4.82 -13.40
N LEU A 99 4.11 5.45 -14.53
CA LEU A 99 3.83 4.73 -15.76
C LEU A 99 5.09 4.06 -16.33
N ARG A 100 6.19 4.81 -16.47
CA ARG A 100 7.39 4.36 -17.18
C ARG A 100 8.24 3.38 -16.36
N HIS A 101 8.33 3.59 -15.06
CA HIS A 101 9.25 2.84 -14.20
C HIS A 101 8.54 1.79 -13.33
N VAL A 102 7.24 1.98 -13.03
CA VAL A 102 6.46 1.09 -12.15
C VAL A 102 5.37 0.35 -12.91
N GLY A 103 4.91 0.86 -14.06
CA GLY A 103 3.84 0.23 -14.84
C GLY A 103 2.45 0.47 -14.27
N ILE A 104 2.23 1.63 -13.65
CA ILE A 104 0.94 2.04 -13.09
C ILE A 104 0.38 3.21 -13.90
N GLU A 105 -0.88 3.10 -14.32
CA GLU A 105 -1.56 4.13 -15.12
C GLU A 105 -2.09 5.26 -14.23
N GLU A 106 -2.32 6.45 -14.82
CA GLU A 106 -2.96 7.58 -14.12
C GLU A 106 -4.31 7.19 -13.51
N SER A 107 -5.07 6.34 -14.21
CA SER A 107 -6.37 5.86 -13.73
C SER A 107 -6.29 5.25 -12.34
N ALA A 108 -5.22 4.48 -12.04
CA ALA A 108 -5.05 3.82 -10.76
C ALA A 108 -4.69 4.78 -9.62
N VAL A 109 -4.17 5.99 -9.91
CA VAL A 109 -3.62 6.89 -8.89
C VAL A 109 -4.32 8.25 -8.82
N ASP A 110 -5.39 8.49 -9.59
CA ASP A 110 -6.06 9.80 -9.61
C ASP A 110 -6.56 10.24 -8.22
N VAL A 111 -7.19 9.33 -7.48
CA VAL A 111 -7.64 9.59 -6.11
C VAL A 111 -6.45 9.84 -5.19
N ALA A 112 -5.42 9.00 -5.26
CA ALA A 112 -4.22 9.16 -4.43
C ALA A 112 -3.51 10.51 -4.70
N LEU A 113 -3.40 10.91 -5.96
CA LEU A 113 -2.87 12.22 -6.34
C LEU A 113 -3.76 13.34 -5.84
N SER A 114 -5.06 13.25 -6.03
CA SER A 114 -6.02 14.25 -5.52
C SER A 114 -5.84 14.45 -4.02
N ASN A 115 -5.78 13.36 -3.25
CA ASN A 115 -5.60 13.38 -1.80
C ASN A 115 -4.24 13.95 -1.39
N ALA A 116 -3.16 13.61 -2.10
CA ALA A 116 -1.83 14.17 -1.85
C ALA A 116 -1.79 15.70 -2.02
N PHE A 117 -2.46 16.23 -3.05
CA PHE A 117 -2.54 17.67 -3.28
C PHE A 117 -3.46 18.38 -2.28
N ILE A 118 -4.58 17.77 -1.89
CA ILE A 118 -5.44 18.28 -0.81
C ILE A 118 -4.66 18.38 0.50
N LEU A 119 -3.89 17.35 0.86
CA LEU A 119 -3.01 17.38 2.03
C LEU A 119 -1.92 18.44 1.91
N CYS A 120 -1.36 18.64 0.72
CA CYS A 120 -0.38 19.70 0.50
C CYS A 120 -0.94 21.07 0.84
N GLU A 121 -2.15 21.36 0.38
CA GLU A 121 -2.80 22.65 0.65
C GLU A 121 -3.15 22.80 2.13
N PHE A 122 -3.69 21.75 2.74
CA PHE A 122 -4.01 21.71 4.16
C PHE A 122 -2.77 21.95 5.03
N THR A 123 -1.69 21.21 4.79
CA THR A 123 -0.47 21.28 5.61
C THR A 123 0.34 22.56 5.41
N THR A 124 0.32 23.13 4.20
CA THR A 124 1.11 24.33 3.89
C THR A 124 0.33 25.64 4.03
N GLY A 125 -0.99 25.58 4.16
CA GLY A 125 -1.88 26.75 4.22
C GLY A 125 -1.92 27.57 2.93
N LYS A 126 -1.49 26.99 1.80
CA LYS A 126 -1.45 27.66 0.48
C LYS A 126 -1.77 26.66 -0.62
N HIS A 127 -2.28 27.16 -1.74
CA HIS A 127 -2.51 26.36 -2.94
C HIS A 127 -1.20 25.77 -3.46
N CYS A 128 -1.15 24.44 -3.63
CA CYS A 128 0.04 23.74 -4.12
C CYS A 128 0.08 23.62 -5.65
N GLY A 129 -1.04 23.88 -6.32
CA GLY A 129 -1.14 23.80 -7.78
C GLY A 129 -0.76 22.42 -8.28
N THR A 130 0.22 22.35 -9.19
CA THR A 130 0.71 21.09 -9.74
C THR A 130 2.00 20.60 -9.08
N ARG A 131 2.49 21.27 -8.02
CA ARG A 131 3.73 20.89 -7.31
C ARG A 131 3.47 20.48 -5.88
N LEU A 132 3.65 19.20 -5.60
CA LEU A 132 3.63 18.67 -4.24
C LEU A 132 4.84 19.22 -3.47
N ALA A 133 4.60 19.89 -2.34
CA ALA A 133 5.63 20.62 -1.62
C ALA A 133 6.76 19.70 -1.14
N ASN A 134 6.41 18.59 -0.48
CA ASN A 134 7.34 17.54 -0.07
C ASN A 134 6.60 16.22 0.18
N LEU A 135 7.32 15.10 0.33
CA LEU A 135 6.73 13.79 0.60
C LEU A 135 6.33 13.59 2.07
N THR A 136 7.01 14.27 3.00
CA THR A 136 6.80 14.13 4.46
C THR A 136 5.40 14.56 4.89
N LEU A 137 4.80 15.55 4.22
CA LEU A 137 3.44 16.00 4.50
C LEU A 137 2.39 14.89 4.31
N LEU A 138 2.70 13.85 3.54
CA LEU A 138 1.80 12.71 3.33
C LEU A 138 1.69 11.81 4.56
N ALA A 139 2.56 11.98 5.58
CA ALA A 139 2.47 11.29 6.86
C ALA A 139 1.60 12.03 7.89
N LEU A 140 0.81 13.03 7.47
CA LEU A 140 -0.17 13.64 8.35
C LEU A 140 -1.19 12.57 8.80
N PRO A 141 -1.28 12.27 10.11
CA PRO A 141 -2.10 11.17 10.60
C PRO A 141 -3.60 11.46 10.50
N HIS A 142 -4.38 10.38 10.42
CA HIS A 142 -5.85 10.40 10.27
C HIS A 142 -6.32 11.27 9.10
N ALA A 143 -5.53 11.25 8.02
CA ALA A 143 -5.83 12.00 6.82
C ALA A 143 -5.75 11.07 5.62
N PHE A 144 -4.66 11.11 4.84
CA PHE A 144 -4.38 10.04 3.87
C PHE A 144 -3.54 8.93 4.52
N GLU A 145 -2.58 9.28 5.37
CA GLU A 145 -1.95 8.30 6.25
C GLU A 145 -2.95 7.81 7.28
N HIS A 146 -2.85 6.52 7.59
CA HIS A 146 -3.78 5.81 8.44
C HIS A 146 -3.06 4.81 9.35
N ASP A 147 -3.73 4.49 10.47
CA ASP A 147 -3.29 3.48 11.42
C ASP A 147 -3.28 2.07 10.77
N HIS A 148 -2.84 1.05 11.52
CA HIS A 148 -2.80 -0.36 11.11
C HIS A 148 -2.02 -0.63 9.81
N SER A 149 -1.07 0.24 9.48
CA SER A 149 -0.18 0.14 8.31
C SER A 149 0.58 -1.20 8.26
N PHE A 150 0.89 -1.68 7.05
CA PHE A 150 1.62 -2.96 6.85
C PHE A 150 3.07 -2.93 7.36
N SER A 151 3.69 -1.76 7.40
CA SER A 151 5.14 -1.61 7.65
C SER A 151 5.55 -0.36 8.43
N ARG A 152 4.59 0.46 8.86
CA ARG A 152 4.79 1.69 9.61
C ARG A 152 4.11 1.55 10.97
N GLU A 153 4.66 2.24 11.95
CA GLU A 153 4.01 2.41 13.25
C GLU A 153 2.80 3.33 13.12
N ASP A 154 1.81 3.17 13.99
CA ASP A 154 0.72 4.15 14.10
C ASP A 154 1.27 5.41 14.82
N TYR A 155 0.72 6.58 14.48
CA TYR A 155 1.22 7.86 15.00
C TYR A 155 1.20 7.95 16.55
N MET A 156 0.23 7.30 17.21
CA MET A 156 0.13 7.24 18.69
C MET A 156 0.31 5.82 19.26
N MET A 157 1.31 5.06 18.81
CA MET A 157 1.64 3.78 19.46
C MET A 157 2.07 3.97 20.93
N LYS A 158 1.48 3.19 21.85
CA LYS A 158 1.65 3.28 23.31
C LYS A 158 3.11 3.26 23.77
N TYR A 159 3.94 2.51 23.06
CA TYR A 159 5.34 2.30 23.39
C TYR A 159 6.26 3.33 22.73
N ASN A 160 5.77 4.10 21.75
CA ASN A 160 6.55 5.11 21.05
C ASN A 160 6.22 6.52 21.57
N LYS A 161 6.41 6.75 22.86
CA LYS A 161 6.08 8.04 23.50
C LYS A 161 7.04 9.18 23.15
N GLU A 162 8.19 8.85 22.57
CA GLU A 162 9.27 9.78 22.26
C GLU A 162 9.37 10.10 20.76
N SER A 163 8.70 9.31 19.90
CA SER A 163 8.69 9.50 18.45
C SER A 163 7.31 9.17 17.89
N ASN A 164 6.75 10.05 17.05
CA ASN A 164 5.49 9.76 16.35
C ASN A 164 5.82 9.32 14.92
N ASP A 165 6.70 8.33 14.75
CA ASP A 165 7.26 7.96 13.44
C ASP A 165 6.32 7.01 12.67
N ASN A 166 5.18 7.54 12.22
CA ASN A 166 4.28 6.87 11.26
C ASN A 166 4.76 7.01 9.80
N LEU A 167 6.01 7.44 9.60
CA LEU A 167 6.56 7.77 8.28
C LEU A 167 7.52 6.70 7.78
N ASN A 168 8.49 6.33 8.61
CA ASN A 168 9.58 5.46 8.20
C ASN A 168 9.20 3.98 8.18
N PHE A 169 9.84 3.21 7.29
CA PHE A 169 9.76 1.76 7.32
C PHE A 169 10.25 1.21 8.67
N ASN A 170 9.43 0.36 9.27
CA ASN A 170 9.74 -0.33 10.51
C ASN A 170 9.75 -1.85 10.27
N ALA A 171 10.95 -2.44 10.35
CA ALA A 171 11.14 -3.87 10.09
C ALA A 171 10.31 -4.75 11.03
N THR A 172 10.25 -4.41 12.32
CA THR A 172 9.47 -5.15 13.32
C THR A 172 7.99 -5.16 12.97
N ILE A 173 7.44 -4.02 12.55
CA ILE A 173 6.04 -3.96 12.10
C ILE A 173 5.83 -4.80 10.86
N PHE A 174 6.71 -4.65 9.87
CA PHE A 174 6.60 -5.39 8.61
C PHE A 174 6.72 -6.90 8.80
N ASP A 175 7.57 -7.35 9.72
CA ASP A 175 7.71 -8.77 10.06
C ASP A 175 6.38 -9.34 10.59
N THR A 176 5.55 -8.55 11.30
CA THR A 176 4.20 -9.02 11.70
C THR A 176 3.27 -9.26 10.52
N SER A 177 3.46 -8.55 9.41
CA SER A 177 2.76 -8.83 8.14
C SER A 177 3.30 -10.11 7.50
N LEU A 178 4.62 -10.28 7.46
CA LEU A 178 5.25 -11.45 6.84
C LEU A 178 5.01 -12.75 7.62
N ASP A 179 4.87 -12.68 8.94
CA ASP A 179 4.64 -13.85 9.81
C ASP A 179 3.37 -14.64 9.45
N VAL A 180 2.33 -13.95 8.97
CA VAL A 180 1.08 -14.58 8.49
C VAL A 180 1.35 -15.55 7.33
N LEU A 181 2.36 -15.25 6.50
CA LEU A 181 2.69 -16.04 5.32
C LEU A 181 3.44 -17.33 5.65
N LYS A 182 3.96 -17.49 6.89
CA LYS A 182 4.65 -18.70 7.37
C LYS A 182 5.74 -19.22 6.42
N GLY A 183 6.46 -18.31 5.77
CA GLY A 183 7.53 -18.63 4.82
C GLY A 183 7.05 -19.02 3.40
N SER A 184 5.79 -18.79 3.06
CA SER A 184 5.30 -18.95 1.69
C SER A 184 6.09 -18.06 0.72
N SER A 185 6.40 -18.58 -0.46
CA SER A 185 7.04 -17.79 -1.54
C SER A 185 6.05 -16.85 -2.24
N HIS A 186 4.75 -17.15 -2.13
CA HIS A 186 3.68 -16.41 -2.77
C HIS A 186 2.55 -16.10 -1.79
N MET A 187 1.93 -14.93 -1.96
CA MET A 187 0.80 -14.48 -1.16
C MET A 187 -0.47 -14.44 -2.01
N THR A 188 -1.53 -15.05 -1.48
CA THR A 188 -2.89 -15.05 -2.03
C THR A 188 -3.74 -13.89 -1.49
N TYR A 189 -4.90 -13.64 -2.08
CA TYR A 189 -5.86 -12.67 -1.56
C TYR A 189 -6.33 -13.00 -0.13
N ALA A 190 -6.59 -14.28 0.17
CA ALA A 190 -6.98 -14.70 1.51
C ALA A 190 -5.88 -14.41 2.54
N GLN A 191 -4.62 -14.63 2.18
CA GLN A 191 -3.49 -14.30 3.04
C GLN A 191 -3.31 -12.80 3.22
N MET A 192 -3.55 -11.98 2.19
CA MET A 192 -3.56 -10.52 2.36
C MET A 192 -4.67 -10.07 3.31
N ASN A 193 -5.87 -10.68 3.24
CA ASN A 193 -6.95 -10.40 4.17
C ASN A 193 -6.59 -10.82 5.60
N GLU A 194 -5.89 -11.94 5.78
CA GLU A 194 -5.34 -12.31 7.10
C GLU A 194 -4.28 -11.32 7.59
N ILE A 195 -3.42 -10.81 6.70
CA ILE A 195 -2.40 -9.81 7.05
C ILE A 195 -3.04 -8.52 7.54
N ARG A 196 -4.00 -7.95 6.79
CA ARG A 196 -4.62 -6.68 7.20
C ARG A 196 -5.40 -6.82 8.51
N LEU A 197 -6.12 -7.94 8.72
CA LEU A 197 -6.77 -8.25 10.00
C LEU A 197 -5.74 -8.40 11.14
N GLN A 198 -4.58 -9.01 10.88
CA GLN A 198 -3.50 -9.11 11.86
C GLN A 198 -2.96 -7.73 12.23
N ARG A 199 -2.82 -6.83 11.25
CA ARG A 199 -2.37 -5.45 11.48
C ARG A 199 -3.39 -4.63 12.27
N GLU A 200 -4.68 -4.71 11.91
CA GLU A 200 -5.78 -4.07 12.65
C GLU A 200 -5.85 -4.55 14.10
N SER A 201 -5.75 -5.87 14.30
CA SER A 201 -5.76 -6.47 15.64
C SER A 201 -4.58 -6.00 16.51
N LEU A 202 -3.38 -5.93 15.94
CA LEU A 202 -2.20 -5.44 16.65
C LEU A 202 -2.32 -3.95 16.95
N ALA A 203 -2.75 -3.14 15.98
CA ALA A 203 -2.98 -1.71 16.15
C ALA A 203 -3.98 -1.43 17.28
N LEU A 204 -5.11 -2.15 17.33
CA LEU A 204 -6.09 -2.03 18.41
C LEU A 204 -5.50 -2.30 19.81
N GLN A 205 -4.50 -3.17 19.89
CA GLN A 205 -3.82 -3.49 21.14
C GLN A 205 -2.69 -2.51 21.48
N SER A 206 -1.95 -2.03 20.48
CA SER A 206 -0.74 -1.23 20.68
C SER A 206 -0.95 0.27 20.61
N THR A 207 -2.05 0.75 20.05
CA THR A 207 -2.31 2.17 19.81
C THR A 207 -3.05 2.78 20.99
N THR A 208 -2.73 4.04 21.30
CA THR A 208 -3.28 4.76 22.46
C THR A 208 -4.82 4.67 22.47
N PRO A 209 -5.46 4.29 23.59
CA PRO A 209 -6.91 4.12 23.61
C PRO A 209 -7.65 5.40 23.17
N GLY A 210 -8.59 5.25 22.24
CA GLY A 210 -9.33 6.38 21.65
C GLY A 210 -8.64 7.08 20.48
N TRP A 211 -7.40 6.72 20.14
CA TRP A 211 -6.73 7.23 18.94
C TRP A 211 -7.07 6.43 17.69
N LEU A 212 -7.05 5.09 17.77
CA LEU A 212 -7.16 4.24 16.59
C LEU A 212 -8.36 4.64 15.71
N MET A 213 -8.08 4.95 14.46
CA MET A 213 -9.08 5.16 13.42
C MET A 213 -8.95 4.07 12.36
N GLU A 214 -9.97 3.25 12.24
CA GLU A 214 -10.04 2.19 11.21
C GLU A 214 -10.24 2.81 9.82
N GLN A 215 -9.37 2.45 8.87
CA GLN A 215 -9.34 2.99 7.50
C GLN A 215 -9.17 1.87 6.45
N VAL A 216 -10.04 0.87 6.54
CA VAL A 216 -10.07 -0.28 5.62
C VAL A 216 -10.05 0.14 4.14
N PRO A 217 -10.83 1.15 3.66
CA PRO A 217 -10.82 1.52 2.24
C PRO A 217 -9.44 1.96 1.71
N ILE A 218 -8.65 2.69 2.51
CA ILE A 218 -7.33 3.15 2.08
C ILE A 218 -6.33 1.98 2.11
N GLN A 219 -6.31 1.22 3.21
CA GLN A 219 -5.41 0.07 3.33
C GLN A 219 -5.65 -0.98 2.24
N GLU A 220 -6.91 -1.27 1.90
CA GLU A 220 -7.25 -2.26 0.87
C GLU A 220 -6.90 -1.78 -0.53
N PHE A 221 -6.97 -0.46 -0.76
CA PHE A 221 -6.47 0.14 -1.99
C PHE A 221 -4.95 -0.03 -2.13
N GLU A 222 -4.20 0.17 -1.05
CA GLU A 222 -2.77 -0.13 -0.99
C GLU A 222 -2.46 -1.61 -1.18
N ALA A 223 -3.27 -2.50 -0.61
CA ALA A 223 -3.15 -3.94 -0.82
C ALA A 223 -3.32 -4.31 -2.30
N GLY A 224 -4.29 -3.69 -2.99
CA GLY A 224 -4.46 -3.80 -4.43
C GLY A 224 -3.20 -3.38 -5.22
N PHE A 225 -2.51 -2.31 -4.79
CA PHE A 225 -1.23 -1.92 -5.39
C PHE A 225 -0.11 -2.94 -5.16
N ILE A 226 -0.07 -3.61 -4.00
CA ILE A 226 0.91 -4.69 -3.76
C ILE A 226 0.73 -5.79 -4.82
N PHE A 227 -0.52 -6.20 -5.12
CA PHE A 227 -0.81 -7.14 -6.20
C PHE A 227 -0.47 -6.58 -7.59
N ALA A 228 -0.74 -5.30 -7.84
CA ALA A 228 -0.50 -4.67 -9.13
C ALA A 228 0.99 -4.61 -9.48
N VAL A 229 1.84 -4.31 -8.50
CA VAL A 229 3.27 -4.10 -8.71
C VAL A 229 4.07 -5.39 -8.50
N MET A 230 3.72 -6.22 -7.52
CA MET A 230 4.51 -7.39 -7.10
C MET A 230 3.88 -8.74 -7.45
N GLY A 231 2.82 -8.75 -8.25
CA GLY A 231 2.25 -9.98 -8.81
C GLY A 231 3.25 -10.72 -9.69
N ASP A 232 3.31 -12.05 -9.61
CA ASP A 232 4.19 -12.89 -10.43
C ASP A 232 3.64 -13.08 -11.85
N PRO A 233 4.20 -12.43 -12.89
CA PRO A 233 3.74 -12.62 -14.26
C PRO A 233 4.17 -13.97 -14.85
N GLY A 234 5.11 -14.69 -14.22
CA GLY A 234 5.65 -15.96 -14.70
C GLY A 234 4.70 -17.14 -14.54
N ARG A 235 3.58 -16.95 -13.84
CA ARG A 235 2.59 -18.00 -13.60
C ARG A 235 1.55 -18.10 -14.74
N PRO A 236 1.10 -19.31 -15.11
CA PRO A 236 0.09 -19.51 -16.15
C PRO A 236 -1.25 -18.81 -15.89
N ASP A 237 -1.62 -18.66 -14.62
CA ASP A 237 -2.87 -18.10 -14.14
C ASP A 237 -2.74 -16.63 -13.69
N SER A 238 -1.59 -15.99 -13.88
CA SER A 238 -1.24 -14.67 -13.32
C SER A 238 -2.20 -13.53 -13.66
N GLN A 239 -2.97 -13.64 -14.75
CA GLN A 239 -3.96 -12.62 -15.12
C GLN A 239 -5.30 -12.80 -14.41
N SER A 240 -5.72 -14.03 -14.13
CA SER A 240 -6.99 -14.33 -13.45
C SER A 240 -6.82 -14.52 -11.94
N GLU A 241 -5.68 -15.06 -11.51
CA GLU A 241 -5.33 -15.41 -10.14
C GLU A 241 -3.92 -14.87 -9.82
N PRO A 242 -3.74 -13.54 -9.75
CA PRO A 242 -2.43 -12.98 -9.44
C PRO A 242 -2.03 -13.36 -8.02
N LEU A 243 -0.80 -13.85 -7.88
CA LEU A 243 -0.17 -14.05 -6.58
C LEU A 243 1.01 -13.09 -6.45
N VAL A 244 1.16 -12.49 -5.28
CA VAL A 244 2.31 -11.62 -4.99
C VAL A 244 3.53 -12.48 -4.70
N ARG A 245 4.68 -12.17 -5.32
CA ARG A 245 5.96 -12.72 -4.90
C ARG A 245 6.41 -12.06 -3.60
N VAL A 246 6.56 -12.87 -2.56
CA VAL A 246 6.85 -12.38 -1.20
C VAL A 246 8.23 -11.75 -1.13
N ASP A 247 9.21 -12.30 -1.84
CA ASP A 247 10.56 -11.74 -1.88
C ASP A 247 10.64 -10.41 -2.68
N TRP A 248 9.79 -10.22 -3.69
CA TRP A 248 9.64 -8.93 -4.37
C TRP A 248 9.00 -7.87 -3.46
N TRP A 249 7.94 -8.25 -2.74
CA TRP A 249 7.28 -7.35 -1.78
C TRP A 249 8.23 -6.95 -0.65
N GLU A 250 8.92 -7.92 -0.05
CA GLU A 250 9.90 -7.68 1.02
C GLU A 250 11.05 -6.79 0.54
N TYR A 251 11.61 -7.08 -0.64
CA TYR A 251 12.68 -6.26 -1.20
C TYR A 251 12.23 -4.82 -1.38
N TRP A 252 11.04 -4.61 -1.95
CA TRP A 252 10.54 -3.26 -2.22
C TRP A 252 10.36 -2.46 -0.94
N PHE A 253 9.69 -3.02 0.06
CA PHE A 253 9.41 -2.32 1.31
C PHE A 253 10.69 -2.08 2.12
N ALA A 254 11.54 -3.10 2.27
CA ALA A 254 12.74 -3.01 3.10
C ALA A 254 13.85 -2.13 2.47
N ASN A 255 13.93 -2.06 1.14
CA ASN A 255 14.96 -1.28 0.46
C ASN A 255 14.47 0.07 -0.05
N GLU A 256 13.16 0.26 -0.14
CA GLU A 256 12.55 1.36 -0.89
C GLU A 256 13.24 1.52 -2.25
N ALA A 257 13.29 0.40 -2.98
CA ALA A 257 13.91 0.22 -4.28
C ALA A 257 13.17 -0.87 -5.07
N LEU A 258 13.28 -0.88 -6.39
CA LEU A 258 12.60 -1.86 -7.23
C LEU A 258 13.43 -3.16 -7.36
N PRO A 259 12.83 -4.37 -7.22
CA PRO A 259 13.54 -5.66 -7.12
C PRO A 259 14.07 -6.23 -8.45
N TYR A 260 14.68 -5.40 -9.30
CA TYR A 260 15.18 -5.83 -10.61
C TYR A 260 16.16 -7.02 -10.53
N GLU A 261 16.99 -7.07 -9.49
CA GLU A 261 17.92 -8.18 -9.24
C GLU A 261 17.24 -9.52 -8.91
N LEU A 262 15.96 -9.49 -8.54
CA LEU A 262 15.13 -10.66 -8.28
C LEU A 262 14.33 -11.09 -9.52
N GLY A 263 14.62 -10.49 -10.67
CA GLY A 263 13.91 -10.70 -11.92
C GLY A 263 12.62 -9.88 -12.06
N TRP A 264 12.36 -8.94 -11.15
CA TRP A 264 11.21 -8.05 -11.29
C TRP A 264 11.37 -7.14 -12.50
N HIS A 265 10.26 -6.87 -13.16
CA HIS A 265 10.11 -5.79 -14.11
C HIS A 265 8.69 -5.23 -13.97
N ARG A 266 8.47 -3.98 -14.40
CA ARG A 266 7.13 -3.41 -14.38
C ARG A 266 6.12 -4.30 -15.14
N PRO A 267 4.85 -4.38 -14.70
CA PRO A 267 3.80 -5.06 -15.43
C PRO A 267 3.65 -4.50 -16.86
N LYS A 268 3.43 -5.41 -17.81
CA LYS A 268 3.02 -5.11 -19.19
C LYS A 268 1.81 -6.00 -19.54
N PRO A 269 0.65 -5.42 -19.90
CA PRO A 269 0.35 -3.98 -19.92
C PRO A 269 0.43 -3.33 -18.53
N ALA A 270 0.48 -2.00 -18.49
CA ALA A 270 0.42 -1.25 -17.24
C ALA A 270 -0.92 -1.54 -16.53
N ARG A 271 -0.94 -1.42 -15.20
CA ARG A 271 -2.13 -1.66 -14.38
C ARG A 271 -2.85 -0.35 -14.10
N GLY A 272 -4.12 -0.30 -14.48
CA GLY A 272 -5.05 0.79 -14.18
C GLY A 272 -5.95 0.48 -12.99
N MET A 273 -6.91 1.39 -12.75
CA MET A 273 -7.84 1.33 -11.61
C MET A 273 -8.58 -0.01 -11.52
N ASP A 274 -9.08 -0.54 -12.64
CA ASP A 274 -9.85 -1.80 -12.69
C ASP A 274 -9.12 -2.97 -12.05
N PHE A 275 -7.79 -3.06 -12.22
CA PHE A 275 -7.00 -4.11 -11.60
C PHE A 275 -6.91 -3.91 -10.07
N VAL A 276 -6.61 -2.68 -9.64
CA VAL A 276 -6.39 -2.34 -8.23
C VAL A 276 -7.68 -2.56 -7.43
N THR A 277 -8.80 -2.06 -7.91
CA THR A 277 -10.11 -2.20 -7.23
C THR A 277 -10.64 -3.62 -7.30
N SER A 278 -10.39 -4.35 -8.39
CA SER A 278 -10.71 -5.79 -8.45
C SER A 278 -9.90 -6.58 -7.42
N ALA A 279 -8.59 -6.30 -7.28
CA ALA A 279 -7.75 -6.94 -6.29
C ALA A 279 -8.22 -6.61 -4.86
N SER A 280 -8.43 -5.33 -4.54
CA SER A 280 -8.97 -4.87 -3.26
C SER A 280 -10.29 -5.58 -2.90
N SER A 281 -11.25 -5.58 -3.83
CA SER A 281 -12.53 -6.27 -3.62
C SER A 281 -12.34 -7.76 -3.34
N ARG A 282 -11.46 -8.44 -4.08
CA ARG A 282 -11.19 -9.87 -3.89
C ARG A 282 -10.50 -10.20 -2.57
N ILE A 283 -9.68 -9.30 -2.04
CA ILE A 283 -9.07 -9.42 -0.71
C ILE A 283 -10.16 -9.39 0.35
N LEU A 284 -10.99 -8.34 0.34
CA LEU A 284 -12.10 -8.18 1.30
C LEU A 284 -13.09 -9.36 1.29
N HIS A 285 -13.34 -9.93 0.11
CA HIS A 285 -14.27 -11.07 -0.04
C HIS A 285 -13.61 -12.45 0.19
N ALA A 286 -12.29 -12.51 0.34
CA ALA A 286 -11.60 -13.78 0.57
C ALA A 286 -11.77 -14.20 2.04
N ALA A 287 -12.29 -15.41 2.27
CA ALA A 287 -12.43 -15.93 3.63
C ALA A 287 -11.04 -16.19 4.25
N PRO A 288 -10.68 -15.55 5.38
CA PRO A 288 -9.44 -15.85 6.07
C PRO A 288 -9.51 -17.26 6.69
N THR A 289 -8.39 -17.96 6.69
CA THR A 289 -8.24 -19.26 7.38
C THR A 289 -8.00 -19.09 8.88
N HIS A 290 -7.49 -17.94 9.30
CA HIS A 290 -7.27 -17.57 10.69
C HIS A 290 -7.73 -16.14 10.93
N THR A 291 -8.49 -15.93 12.01
CA THR A 291 -8.95 -14.60 12.42
C THR A 291 -8.27 -14.23 13.74
N PRO A 292 -7.46 -13.16 13.78
CA PRO A 292 -6.86 -12.68 15.02
C PRO A 292 -7.91 -12.04 15.95
N SER A 293 -7.56 -11.87 17.21
CA SER A 293 -8.41 -11.24 18.22
C SER A 293 -7.56 -10.41 19.19
N PRO A 294 -8.03 -9.23 19.65
CA PRO A 294 -9.31 -8.58 19.29
C PRO A 294 -9.28 -7.97 17.88
N LEU A 295 -10.45 -7.66 17.32
CA LEU A 295 -10.60 -6.89 16.08
C LEU A 295 -11.49 -5.66 16.32
N PRO A 296 -11.29 -4.58 15.56
CA PRO A 296 -12.27 -3.49 15.45
C PRO A 296 -13.66 -4.00 15.07
N VAL A 297 -14.69 -3.22 15.41
CA VAL A 297 -16.10 -3.62 15.20
C VAL A 297 -16.41 -3.84 13.72
N ASP A 298 -15.80 -3.06 12.84
CA ASP A 298 -16.07 -3.05 11.40
C ASP A 298 -15.00 -3.78 10.58
N ALA A 299 -14.16 -4.60 11.22
CA ALA A 299 -13.06 -5.32 10.56
C ALA A 299 -13.52 -6.25 9.41
N PHE A 300 -14.78 -6.69 9.40
CA PHE A 300 -15.34 -7.49 8.30
C PHE A 300 -16.37 -6.74 7.44
N ALA A 301 -16.53 -5.44 7.66
CA ALA A 301 -17.41 -4.64 6.83
C ALA A 301 -16.87 -4.63 5.39
N LEU A 302 -17.80 -4.72 4.44
CA LEU A 302 -17.48 -4.58 3.03
C LEU A 302 -17.59 -3.11 2.66
N PHE A 303 -16.55 -2.60 2.02
CA PHE A 303 -16.44 -1.22 1.59
C PHE A 303 -16.38 -1.15 0.07
N GLU A 304 -16.66 0.04 -0.47
CA GLU A 304 -16.34 0.33 -1.86
C GLU A 304 -14.81 0.21 -2.06
N PRO A 305 -14.34 -0.43 -3.15
CA PRO A 305 -12.93 -0.78 -3.34
C PRO A 305 -12.04 0.42 -3.70
N GLU A 306 -12.62 1.57 -4.05
CA GLU A 306 -11.91 2.82 -4.28
C GLU A 306 -12.19 3.78 -3.12
N PRO A 307 -11.16 4.31 -2.44
CA PRO A 307 -11.36 5.28 -1.38
C PRO A 307 -11.91 6.59 -1.96
N GLY A 308 -12.71 7.31 -1.19
CA GLY A 308 -13.17 8.65 -1.56
C GLY A 308 -12.02 9.66 -1.61
N LYS A 309 -12.26 10.79 -2.30
CA LYS A 309 -11.38 11.96 -2.19
C LYS A 309 -11.55 12.55 -0.79
N LEU A 310 -10.44 12.94 -0.15
CA LEU A 310 -10.47 13.63 1.13
C LEU A 310 -11.32 14.89 1.01
N HIS A 311 -12.11 15.19 2.04
CA HIS A 311 -12.76 16.48 2.14
C HIS A 311 -11.71 17.55 2.47
N THR A 312 -11.90 18.79 1.99
CA THR A 312 -11.02 19.92 2.30
C THR A 312 -10.99 20.28 3.79
N VAL A 313 -11.90 19.71 4.58
CA VAL A 313 -11.96 19.78 6.03
C VAL A 313 -11.45 18.47 6.60
N VAL A 314 -10.15 18.20 6.43
CA VAL A 314 -9.46 17.30 7.38
C VAL A 314 -9.58 18.01 8.73
N ASP A 315 -10.07 17.30 9.76
CA ASP A 315 -10.51 17.87 11.03
C ASP A 315 -9.56 18.96 11.55
N THR A 316 -10.14 19.99 12.19
CA THR A 316 -9.49 21.25 12.60
C THR A 316 -8.31 21.11 13.58
N VAL A 317 -7.88 19.89 13.88
CA VAL A 317 -6.71 19.55 14.69
C VAL A 317 -5.52 19.31 13.77
N THR A 318 -4.55 20.22 13.79
CA THR A 318 -3.28 20.02 13.09
C THR A 318 -2.34 19.19 13.96
N TYR A 319 -2.22 17.91 13.63
CA TYR A 319 -1.16 17.06 14.17
C TYR A 319 0.20 17.51 13.61
N LEU A 320 1.25 17.30 14.41
CA LEU A 320 2.61 17.61 13.97
C LEU A 320 3.07 16.53 12.99
N LEU A 321 3.66 16.96 11.88
CA LEU A 321 4.33 16.02 10.99
C LEU A 321 5.55 15.39 11.69
N PRO A 322 5.85 14.11 11.44
CA PRO A 322 7.07 13.48 11.91
C PRO A 322 8.31 14.24 11.42
N THR A 323 9.32 14.36 12.28
CA THR A 323 10.58 15.08 11.98
C THR A 323 11.78 14.14 11.87
N ASN A 324 11.50 12.84 11.86
CA ASN A 324 12.49 11.78 11.81
C ASN A 324 13.33 11.87 10.52
N THR A 325 14.61 11.52 10.65
CA THR A 325 15.48 11.38 9.47
C THR A 325 14.90 10.29 8.55
N PRO A 326 14.88 10.49 7.23
CA PRO A 326 14.39 9.46 6.31
C PRO A 326 15.10 8.13 6.49
N TYR A 327 14.31 7.06 6.53
CA TYR A 327 14.81 5.69 6.48
C TYR A 327 15.70 5.48 5.25
N ARG A 328 16.77 4.71 5.44
CA ARG A 328 17.72 4.38 4.38
C ARG A 328 17.66 2.88 4.18
N GLY A 329 17.02 2.45 3.09
CA GLY A 329 17.02 1.05 2.68
C GLY A 329 18.42 0.48 2.57
N THR A 330 18.58 -0.77 3.00
CA THR A 330 19.87 -1.49 2.96
C THR A 330 19.85 -2.49 1.81
N ILE A 331 20.17 -2.03 0.58
CA ILE A 331 20.28 -2.88 -0.63
C ILE A 331 21.12 -4.15 -0.37
N ALA A 332 22.06 -4.08 0.56
CA ALA A 332 22.75 -5.23 1.12
C ALA A 332 22.42 -5.33 2.62
N ASP A 333 21.70 -6.37 3.07
CA ASP A 333 22.12 -7.18 4.24
C ASP A 333 21.17 -8.30 4.73
N ARG A 334 19.95 -8.52 4.20
CA ARG A 334 19.17 -9.70 4.66
C ARG A 334 19.69 -11.05 4.14
N ARG A 335 20.21 -11.12 2.90
CA ARG A 335 20.71 -12.40 2.31
C ARG A 335 21.97 -12.96 2.98
N ARG A 336 22.79 -12.13 3.63
CA ARG A 336 23.98 -12.61 4.39
C ARG A 336 23.58 -13.25 5.73
N GLN A 337 22.49 -12.80 6.35
CA GLN A 337 22.02 -13.42 7.61
C GLN A 337 21.33 -14.78 7.39
N ALA A 338 20.72 -15.01 6.23
CA ALA A 338 20.10 -16.31 5.89
C ALA A 338 21.13 -17.39 5.48
N THR A 339 22.31 -17.00 4.97
CA THR A 339 23.37 -17.94 4.54
C THR A 339 24.46 -18.16 5.59
N ALA A 340 24.58 -17.29 6.61
CA ALA A 340 25.50 -17.46 7.73
C ALA A 340 24.93 -18.28 8.91
N THR A 341 23.62 -18.59 8.91
CA THR A 341 22.95 -19.29 10.01
C THR A 341 22.79 -20.80 9.79
N SER A 342 23.38 -21.38 8.74
CA SER A 342 23.41 -22.84 8.55
C SER A 342 24.49 -23.56 9.37
N SER A 343 25.05 -22.93 10.40
CA SER A 343 25.85 -23.63 11.41
C SER A 343 25.73 -22.99 12.78
N SER A 344 25.30 -23.80 13.74
CA SER A 344 25.29 -23.60 15.20
C SER A 344 24.13 -22.79 15.81
N ASP A 345 23.33 -23.53 16.58
CA ASP A 345 22.60 -23.18 17.80
C ASP A 345 22.65 -21.71 18.22
N THR A 346 21.91 -20.86 17.49
CA THR A 346 21.50 -19.57 17.99
C THR A 346 19.99 -19.68 18.24
N PRO A 347 19.50 -19.50 19.48
CA PRO A 347 18.07 -19.52 19.73
C PRO A 347 17.43 -18.45 18.85
N ARG A 348 16.50 -18.88 17.98
CA ARG A 348 15.54 -17.99 17.32
C ARG A 348 15.03 -17.06 18.42
N ALA A 349 15.35 -15.78 18.36
CA ALA A 349 14.99 -14.84 19.41
C ALA A 349 13.47 -14.92 19.57
N THR A 350 13.03 -15.60 20.61
CA THR A 350 11.66 -15.61 21.07
C THR A 350 11.46 -14.20 21.63
N PHE A 351 11.06 -13.27 20.78
CA PHE A 351 10.56 -11.99 21.25
C PHE A 351 9.21 -12.29 21.91
N LYS A 352 9.26 -12.55 23.21
CA LYS A 352 8.06 -12.50 24.05
C LYS A 352 7.57 -11.07 24.02
N ASN A 353 6.38 -10.87 23.43
CA ASN A 353 5.57 -9.68 23.58
C ASN A 353 5.54 -9.27 25.08
N PRO A 354 6.08 -8.09 25.46
CA PRO A 354 6.18 -7.67 26.85
C PRO A 354 4.85 -7.18 27.47
N TYR A 355 3.71 -7.26 26.77
CA TYR A 355 2.43 -6.72 27.25
C TYR A 355 1.40 -7.80 27.63
N MET A 356 1.83 -8.80 28.41
CA MET A 356 0.93 -9.69 29.17
C MET A 356 0.83 -9.30 30.65
N GLU A 357 1.19 -8.08 31.03
CA GLU A 357 0.88 -7.56 32.38
C GLU A 357 -0.45 -6.81 32.35
N MET A 358 -1.41 -7.30 33.14
CA MET A 358 -2.70 -6.65 33.36
C MET A 358 -2.47 -5.27 33.98
N TRP A 359 -3.03 -4.22 33.37
CA TRP A 359 -3.01 -2.88 33.95
C TRP A 359 -4.11 -2.77 35.02
N GLU A 360 -3.73 -2.35 36.22
CA GLU A 360 -4.64 -2.06 37.34
C GLU A 360 -5.47 -0.80 37.03
N MET A 361 -6.77 -0.83 37.36
CA MET A 361 -7.75 0.25 37.07
C MET A 361 -7.40 1.60 37.71
N SER A 362 -6.42 1.66 38.62
CA SER A 362 -5.89 2.88 39.20
C SER A 362 -5.04 3.72 38.23
N ASP A 363 -4.48 3.13 37.17
CA ASP A 363 -3.59 3.85 36.24
C ASP A 363 -4.34 4.66 35.18
N ILE A 364 -5.64 4.40 34.99
CA ILE A 364 -6.49 5.12 34.03
C ILE A 364 -6.78 6.56 34.50
N ARG A 365 -6.95 6.78 35.81
CA ARG A 365 -7.21 8.13 36.37
C ARG A 365 -6.00 9.06 36.27
N ASN A 366 -4.79 8.51 36.36
CA ASN A 366 -3.56 9.31 36.26
C ASN A 366 -3.23 9.65 34.80
N GLN A 367 -3.69 8.86 33.83
CA GLN A 367 -3.49 9.14 32.39
C GLN A 367 -4.46 10.20 31.84
N GLN A 368 -5.69 10.28 32.36
CA GLN A 368 -6.63 11.36 32.01
C GLN A 368 -6.13 12.74 32.48
N ALA A 369 -5.46 12.82 33.63
CA ALA A 369 -4.88 14.06 34.13
C ALA A 369 -3.68 14.57 33.28
N MET A 370 -2.93 13.66 32.64
CA MET A 370 -1.78 14.05 31.79
C MET A 370 -2.23 14.66 30.45
N ALA A 371 -3.35 14.20 29.89
CA ALA A 371 -3.92 14.77 28.66
C ALA A 371 -4.43 16.21 28.88
N GLU A 372 -5.02 16.50 30.03
CA GLU A 372 -5.51 17.85 30.38
C GLU A 372 -4.35 18.81 30.73
N MET A 373 -3.30 18.33 31.42
CA MET A 373 -2.15 19.16 31.77
C MET A 373 -1.30 19.58 30.56
N HIS A 374 -1.14 18.72 29.55
CA HIS A 374 -0.38 19.08 28.35
C HIS A 374 -1.14 20.03 27.40
N MET A 375 -2.47 20.11 27.50
CA MET A 375 -3.28 21.09 26.75
C MET A 375 -3.38 22.46 27.43
N GLN A 376 -3.18 22.55 28.75
CA GLN A 376 -3.24 23.81 29.50
C GLN A 376 -1.88 24.52 29.67
N ALA A 377 -0.78 23.88 29.26
CA ALA A 377 0.57 24.44 29.35
C ALA A 377 1.10 25.03 28.02
N ARG A 378 0.21 25.49 27.13
CA ARG A 378 0.55 26.31 25.95
C ARG A 378 -0.04 27.71 26.06
#